data_AF-A0A7C4VJM9-F1
#
_entry.id   AF-A0A7C4VJM9-F1
#
_cell.length_a   1.000
_cell.length_b   1.000
_cell.length_c   1.000
_cell.angle_alpha   90.00
_cell.angle_beta   90.00
_cell.angle_gamma   90.00
#
_symmetry.space_group_name_H-M   'P 1'
#
loop_
_entity.id
_entity.type
_entity.pdbx_description
1 polymer ?
#
loop_
_entity_poly.entity_id
_entity_poly.type
_entity_poly.pdbx_seq_one_letter_code
_entity_poly.pdbx_strand_id
1 'polypeptide(L)'
;MCLSNNVLLVPAAGNEANDTKVYPAAYEEVIAVTATDSNDKPALFTNFGQWVELAAPGVNIYSTLRWDRYDYWSGTSFACPHVSGLAALIWSKFPNATRDWVRNRLRETADDLGDPGFDIYYGYGRINAKKAIYGIEPINYTLPILTTDGGTTDPQPGNYTYPEGQNVSVKSIANPGYKFDYWEINTLNSGAANLLT
;
A
#
# COMPACT_ATOMS: atom_id res chain seq x y z
N MET A 1 -30.90 2.83 -1.69
CA MET A 1 -31.25 4.26 -1.63
C MET A 1 -30.05 5.22 -1.67
N CYS A 2 -28.85 4.91 -1.16
CA CYS A 2 -27.61 5.60 -1.61
C CYS A 2 -26.63 4.63 -2.30
N LEU A 3 -26.47 3.43 -1.74
CA LEU A 3 -25.59 2.39 -2.26
C LEU A 3 -25.95 1.90 -3.67
N SER A 4 -27.24 1.98 -4.04
CA SER A 4 -27.76 1.65 -5.37
C SER A 4 -27.41 2.69 -6.45
N ASN A 5 -26.85 3.83 -6.07
CA ASN A 5 -26.52 4.95 -6.96
C ASN A 5 -25.00 5.21 -7.04
N ASN A 6 -24.17 4.19 -6.80
CA ASN A 6 -22.71 4.28 -6.89
C ASN A 6 -22.07 5.30 -5.91
N VAL A 7 -22.72 5.55 -4.77
CA VAL A 7 -22.23 6.47 -3.73
C VAL A 7 -21.42 5.71 -2.69
N LEU A 8 -20.25 6.27 -2.31
CA LEU A 8 -19.43 5.78 -1.21
C LEU A 8 -19.77 6.56 0.08
N LEU A 9 -19.95 5.84 1.17
CA LEU A 9 -20.24 6.42 2.49
C LEU A 9 -19.03 6.22 3.39
N VAL A 10 -18.57 7.29 4.03
CA VAL A 10 -17.32 7.33 4.80
C VAL A 10 -17.56 7.93 6.19
N PRO A 11 -18.25 7.22 7.09
CA PRO A 11 -18.50 7.70 8.45
C PRO A 11 -17.31 7.50 9.40
N ALA A 12 -17.29 8.30 10.45
CA ALA A 12 -16.29 8.26 11.52
C ALA A 12 -16.52 7.07 12.46
N ALA A 13 -15.44 6.42 12.90
CA ALA A 13 -15.53 5.33 13.88
C ALA A 13 -16.00 5.82 15.28
N GLY A 14 -15.77 7.08 15.63
CA GLY A 14 -16.09 7.61 16.96
C GLY A 14 -14.85 7.85 17.81
N ASN A 15 -15.04 8.51 18.95
CA ASN A 15 -13.97 9.14 19.73
C ASN A 15 -14.01 8.76 21.22
N GLU A 16 -14.46 7.55 21.54
CA GLU A 16 -14.68 7.06 22.91
C GLU A 16 -13.65 6.02 23.36
N ALA A 17 -12.59 5.80 22.58
CA ALA A 17 -11.48 4.87 22.85
C ALA A 17 -11.93 3.44 23.21
N ASN A 18 -12.96 2.93 22.55
CA ASN A 18 -13.48 1.59 22.79
C ASN A 18 -13.91 0.88 21.51
N ASP A 19 -14.37 -0.36 21.65
CA ASP A 19 -14.75 -1.24 20.55
C ASP A 19 -16.25 -1.31 20.25
N THR A 20 -17.05 -0.44 20.90
CA THR A 20 -18.49 -0.39 20.70
C THR A 20 -18.81 0.01 19.28
N LYS A 21 -19.63 -0.79 18.60
CA LYS A 21 -20.14 -0.48 17.26
C LYS A 21 -20.91 0.84 17.25
N VAL A 22 -20.42 1.80 16.47
CA VAL A 22 -21.11 3.08 16.24
C VAL A 22 -21.78 3.04 14.87
N TYR A 23 -23.07 3.30 14.79
CA TYR A 23 -23.80 3.40 13.52
C TYR A 23 -23.89 4.87 13.07
N PRO A 24 -23.73 5.16 11.77
CA PRO A 24 -23.73 4.22 10.65
C PRO A 24 -22.38 3.53 10.35
N ALA A 25 -21.29 3.85 11.07
CA ALA A 25 -19.96 3.32 10.74
C ALA A 25 -19.84 1.80 10.79
N ALA A 26 -20.56 1.14 11.69
CA ALA A 26 -20.54 -0.32 11.81
C ALA A 26 -21.38 -1.07 10.76
N TYR A 27 -21.99 -0.39 9.78
CA TYR A 27 -22.62 -1.07 8.64
C TYR A 27 -21.55 -1.63 7.68
N GLU A 28 -21.76 -2.83 7.14
CA GLU A 28 -20.76 -3.48 6.27
C GLU A 28 -20.57 -2.74 4.94
N GLU A 29 -21.57 -1.96 4.51
CA GLU A 29 -21.58 -1.29 3.22
C GLU A 29 -20.91 0.09 3.22
N VAL A 30 -20.42 0.56 4.37
CA VAL A 30 -19.73 1.86 4.51
C VAL A 30 -18.27 1.67 4.88
N ILE A 31 -17.47 2.72 4.70
CA ILE A 31 -16.06 2.75 5.11
C ILE A 31 -15.97 3.45 6.47
N ALA A 32 -15.86 2.68 7.55
CA ALA A 32 -15.57 3.22 8.87
C ALA A 32 -14.10 3.66 8.98
N VAL A 33 -13.89 4.92 9.37
CA VAL A 33 -12.55 5.53 9.42
C VAL A 33 -12.08 5.76 10.85
N THR A 34 -10.93 5.19 11.20
CA THR A 34 -10.19 5.48 12.44
C THR A 34 -9.22 6.64 12.26
N ALA A 35 -8.78 7.23 13.37
CA ALA A 35 -7.87 8.37 13.38
C ALA A 35 -6.46 7.96 13.77
N THR A 36 -5.45 8.44 13.04
CA THR A 36 -4.04 8.37 13.44
C THR A 36 -3.44 9.73 13.73
N ASP A 37 -2.35 9.73 14.48
CA ASP A 37 -1.49 10.90 14.68
C ASP A 37 -0.37 11.00 13.63
N SER A 38 0.47 12.03 13.78
CA SER A 38 1.59 12.28 12.85
C SER A 38 2.71 11.24 12.90
N ASN A 39 2.70 10.34 13.89
CA ASN A 39 3.66 9.24 14.02
C ASN A 39 3.04 7.90 13.62
N ASP A 40 1.91 7.92 12.92
CA ASP A 40 1.14 6.73 12.54
C ASP A 40 0.71 5.87 13.73
N LYS A 41 0.52 6.48 14.90
CA LYS A 41 -0.09 5.80 16.05
C LYS A 41 -1.61 6.02 16.02
N PRO A 42 -2.41 5.07 16.54
CA PRO A 42 -3.84 5.28 16.66
C PRO A 42 -4.05 6.44 17.63
N ALA A 43 -4.96 7.34 17.29
CA ALA A 43 -5.29 8.44 18.19
C ALA A 43 -5.85 7.87 19.50
N LEU A 44 -5.44 8.43 20.65
CA LEU A 44 -5.84 7.91 21.97
C LEU A 44 -7.36 7.85 22.18
N PHE A 45 -8.14 8.62 21.42
CA PHE A 45 -9.60 8.64 21.46
C PHE A 45 -10.26 7.73 20.44
N THR A 46 -9.56 7.22 19.41
CA THR A 46 -10.23 6.54 18.29
C THR A 46 -10.92 5.28 18.76
N ASN A 47 -12.17 5.08 18.37
CA ASN A 47 -12.78 3.76 18.47
C ASN A 47 -12.09 2.79 17.50
N PHE A 48 -12.16 1.51 17.83
CA PHE A 48 -11.49 0.42 17.12
C PHE A 48 -12.41 -0.80 17.03
N GLY A 49 -12.03 -1.83 16.27
CA GLY A 49 -12.76 -3.09 16.22
C GLY A 49 -12.82 -3.69 14.82
N GLN A 50 -13.34 -4.92 14.73
CA GLN A 50 -13.46 -5.65 13.45
C GLN A 50 -14.38 -4.97 12.42
N TRP A 51 -15.10 -3.93 12.81
CA TRP A 51 -16.03 -3.18 11.97
C TRP A 51 -15.42 -1.90 11.39
N VAL A 52 -14.18 -1.54 11.75
CA VAL A 52 -13.45 -0.44 11.08
C VAL A 52 -12.84 -0.92 9.77
N GLU A 53 -12.48 -0.01 8.86
CA GLU A 53 -11.96 -0.40 7.56
C GLU A 53 -10.68 0.30 7.14
N LEU A 54 -10.54 1.60 7.39
CA LEU A 54 -9.34 2.37 7.01
C LEU A 54 -8.95 3.33 8.11
N ALA A 55 -7.67 3.67 8.17
CA ALA A 55 -7.15 4.75 8.97
C ALA A 55 -6.84 5.98 8.12
N ALA A 56 -6.93 7.16 8.73
CA ALA A 56 -6.41 8.39 8.16
C ALA A 56 -5.99 9.40 9.25
N PRO A 57 -5.19 10.43 8.91
CA PRO A 57 -4.80 11.46 9.86
C PRO A 57 -6.02 12.14 10.51
N GLY A 58 -6.08 12.12 11.83
CA GLY A 58 -7.19 12.69 12.60
C GLY A 58 -6.76 13.44 13.86
N VAL A 59 -5.46 13.63 14.09
CA VAL A 59 -4.93 14.40 15.23
C VAL A 59 -4.22 15.64 14.74
N ASN A 60 -4.52 16.79 15.35
CA ASN A 60 -3.94 18.10 15.02
C ASN A 60 -4.07 18.41 13.52
N ILE A 61 -5.29 18.28 12.98
CA ILE A 61 -5.58 18.60 11.59
C ILE A 61 -5.92 20.08 11.49
N TYR A 62 -5.06 20.82 10.78
CA TYR A 62 -5.31 22.23 10.48
C TYR A 62 -6.33 22.36 9.36
N SER A 63 -7.41 23.09 9.59
CA SER A 63 -8.43 23.31 8.56
C SER A 63 -9.19 24.61 8.75
N THR A 64 -10.02 24.92 7.76
CA THR A 64 -10.90 26.09 7.75
C THR A 64 -11.98 25.98 8.81
N LEU A 65 -12.28 27.11 9.45
CA LEU A 65 -13.43 27.34 10.29
C LEU A 65 -14.28 28.47 9.71
N ARG A 66 -15.47 28.67 10.29
CA ARG A 66 -16.33 29.81 9.95
C ARG A 66 -15.61 31.14 10.20
N TRP A 67 -16.01 32.16 9.44
CA TRP A 67 -15.55 33.54 9.54
C TRP A 67 -14.07 33.73 9.19
N ASP A 68 -13.61 33.11 8.08
CA ASP A 68 -12.23 33.19 7.57
C ASP A 68 -11.14 32.82 8.58
N ARG A 69 -11.47 31.88 9.47
CA ARG A 69 -10.55 31.38 10.50
C ARG A 69 -10.03 30.01 10.13
N TYR A 70 -8.94 29.65 10.79
CA TYR A 70 -8.30 28.35 10.67
C TYR A 70 -7.82 27.91 12.03
N ASP A 71 -7.91 26.62 12.32
CA ASP A 71 -7.47 26.07 13.61
C ASP A 71 -7.15 24.58 13.50
N TYR A 72 -6.50 24.06 14.53
CA TYR A 72 -6.17 22.64 14.68
C TYR A 72 -7.25 21.93 15.47
N TRP A 73 -7.78 20.85 14.92
CA TRP A 73 -8.76 20.01 15.57
C TRP A 73 -8.40 18.53 15.44
N SER A 74 -8.93 17.72 16.36
CA SER A 74 -8.69 16.29 16.41
C SER A 74 -10.02 15.54 16.49
N GLY A 75 -10.10 14.40 15.82
CA GLY A 75 -11.25 13.51 15.83
C GLY A 75 -11.27 12.59 14.61
N THR A 76 -11.96 11.46 14.72
CA THR A 76 -12.27 10.59 13.56
C THR A 76 -13.07 11.31 12.48
N SER A 77 -13.85 12.35 12.86
CA SER A 77 -14.48 13.28 11.92
C SER A 77 -13.50 14.02 11.01
N PHE A 78 -12.25 14.23 11.45
CA PHE A 78 -11.19 14.86 10.64
C PHE A 78 -10.41 13.84 9.81
N ALA A 79 -10.46 12.55 10.16
CA ALA A 79 -9.93 11.47 9.34
C ALA A 79 -10.82 11.20 8.10
N CYS A 80 -12.15 11.22 8.27
CA CYS A 80 -13.14 10.99 7.20
C CYS A 80 -12.96 11.83 5.92
N PRO A 81 -12.73 13.16 5.98
CA PRO A 81 -12.55 13.97 4.77
C PRO A 81 -11.28 13.62 4.00
N HIS A 82 -10.23 13.08 4.65
CA HIS A 82 -9.05 12.60 3.93
C HIS A 82 -9.39 11.38 3.06
N VAL A 83 -10.11 10.41 3.61
CA VAL A 83 -10.59 9.22 2.87
C VAL A 83 -11.56 9.61 1.77
N SER A 84 -12.51 10.51 2.07
CA SER A 84 -13.49 11.01 1.09
C SER A 84 -12.82 11.77 -0.05
N GLY A 85 -11.83 12.61 0.25
CA GLY A 85 -11.04 13.34 -0.73
C GLY A 85 -10.22 12.43 -1.63
N LEU A 86 -9.61 11.38 -1.05
CA LEU A 86 -8.89 10.39 -1.86
C LEU A 86 -9.84 9.58 -2.75
N ALA A 87 -11.00 9.16 -2.25
CA ALA A 87 -12.01 8.50 -3.08
C ALA A 87 -12.43 9.37 -4.27
N ALA A 88 -12.66 10.67 -4.04
CA ALA A 88 -12.96 11.62 -5.10
C ALA A 88 -11.82 11.78 -6.11
N LEU A 89 -10.55 11.81 -5.64
CA LEU A 89 -9.38 11.86 -6.51
C LEU A 89 -9.21 10.57 -7.35
N ILE A 90 -9.52 9.40 -6.78
CA ILE A 90 -9.55 8.14 -7.51
C ILE A 90 -10.60 8.22 -8.61
N TRP A 91 -11.83 8.66 -8.30
CA TRP A 91 -12.88 8.81 -9.30
C TRP A 91 -12.56 9.84 -10.38
N SER A 92 -11.83 10.92 -10.07
CA SER A 92 -11.44 11.87 -11.11
C SER A 92 -10.46 11.27 -12.12
N LYS A 93 -9.62 10.32 -11.70
CA LYS A 93 -8.74 9.55 -12.59
C LYS A 93 -9.44 8.37 -13.26
N PHE A 94 -10.38 7.72 -12.56
CA PHE A 94 -11.11 6.54 -13.01
C PHE A 94 -12.62 6.81 -12.99
N PRO A 95 -13.15 7.64 -13.91
CA PRO A 95 -14.51 8.16 -13.85
C PRO A 95 -15.61 7.10 -13.98
N ASN A 96 -15.30 5.95 -14.57
CA ASN A 96 -16.23 4.83 -14.73
C ASN A 96 -16.09 3.77 -13.62
N ALA A 97 -15.22 4.00 -12.62
CA ALA A 97 -15.06 3.07 -11.52
C ALA A 97 -16.32 2.97 -10.67
N THR A 98 -16.69 1.73 -10.32
CA THR A 98 -17.77 1.50 -9.36
C THR A 98 -17.30 1.84 -7.94
N ARG A 99 -18.24 2.11 -7.04
CA ARG A 99 -18.02 2.29 -5.60
C ARG A 99 -17.14 1.18 -5.04
N ASP A 100 -17.45 -0.07 -5.35
CA ASP A 100 -16.71 -1.23 -4.82
C ASP A 100 -15.30 -1.30 -5.35
N TRP A 101 -15.10 -0.96 -6.63
CA TRP A 101 -13.77 -0.84 -7.17
C TRP A 101 -12.95 0.23 -6.44
N VAL A 102 -13.54 1.41 -6.18
CA VAL A 102 -12.86 2.49 -5.43
C VAL A 102 -12.58 2.08 -3.98
N ARG A 103 -13.54 1.43 -3.31
CA ARG A 103 -13.37 0.90 -1.93
C ARG A 103 -12.23 -0.11 -1.87
N ASN A 104 -12.21 -1.08 -2.78
CA ASN A 104 -11.11 -2.06 -2.86
C ASN A 104 -9.78 -1.40 -3.19
N ARG A 105 -9.79 -0.41 -4.09
CA ARG A 105 -8.58 0.34 -4.43
C ARG A 105 -8.00 1.05 -3.21
N LEU A 106 -8.84 1.66 -2.37
CA LEU A 106 -8.41 2.28 -1.11
C LEU A 106 -7.80 1.26 -0.15
N ARG A 107 -8.43 0.09 0.01
CA ARG A 107 -7.94 -1.01 0.86
C ARG A 107 -6.58 -1.53 0.40
N GLU A 108 -6.47 -1.93 -0.85
CA GLU A 108 -5.26 -2.57 -1.40
C GLU A 108 -4.06 -1.63 -1.42
N THR A 109 -4.30 -0.31 -1.48
CA THR A 109 -3.24 0.68 -1.59
C THR A 109 -2.94 1.41 -0.29
N ALA A 110 -3.63 1.06 0.80
CA ALA A 110 -3.31 1.56 2.13
C ALA A 110 -1.88 1.16 2.53
N ASP A 111 -1.26 2.00 3.37
CA ASP A 111 -0.07 1.63 4.10
C ASP A 111 -0.51 0.80 5.30
N ASP A 112 -0.18 -0.49 5.28
CA ASP A 112 -0.39 -1.41 6.38
C ASP A 112 0.45 -0.97 7.60
N LEU A 113 -0.23 -0.81 8.74
CA LEU A 113 0.33 -0.30 9.98
C LEU A 113 -0.05 -1.25 11.12
N GLY A 114 0.85 -1.43 12.09
CA GLY A 114 0.58 -2.35 13.19
C GLY A 114 0.88 -3.80 12.81
N ASP A 115 -0.07 -4.69 13.07
CA ASP A 115 0.06 -6.11 12.76
C ASP A 115 -0.18 -6.34 11.26
N PRO A 116 0.61 -7.19 10.57
CA PRO A 116 0.47 -7.38 9.13
C PRO A 116 -0.96 -7.79 8.71
N GLY A 117 -1.49 -7.11 7.71
CA GLY A 117 -2.82 -7.34 7.16
C GLY A 117 -3.89 -6.47 7.80
N PHE A 118 -5.07 -7.05 8.02
CA PHE A 118 -6.14 -6.32 8.70
C PHE A 118 -5.94 -6.37 10.21
N ASP A 119 -6.04 -5.22 10.87
CA ASP A 119 -6.10 -5.13 12.33
C ASP A 119 -7.24 -4.20 12.81
N ILE A 120 -7.58 -4.29 14.09
CA ILE A 120 -8.73 -3.58 14.65
C ILE A 120 -8.51 -2.06 14.83
N TYR A 121 -7.28 -1.58 14.79
CA TYR A 121 -6.93 -0.17 15.01
C TYR A 121 -6.82 0.59 13.69
N TYR A 122 -6.23 -0.02 12.65
CA TYR A 122 -6.03 0.63 11.36
C TYR A 122 -6.91 0.08 10.24
N GLY A 123 -7.65 -1.01 10.47
CA GLY A 123 -8.37 -1.70 9.43
C GLY A 123 -7.40 -2.30 8.42
N TYR A 124 -7.52 -1.94 7.15
CA TYR A 124 -6.53 -2.30 6.12
C TYR A 124 -5.29 -1.39 6.09
N GLY A 125 -5.23 -0.39 6.97
CA GLY A 125 -4.12 0.54 7.08
C GLY A 125 -4.50 1.99 6.80
N ARG A 126 -3.48 2.87 6.85
CA ARG A 126 -3.64 4.30 6.56
C ARG A 126 -3.71 4.53 5.06
N ILE A 127 -4.69 5.31 4.60
CA ILE A 127 -4.81 5.64 3.17
C ILE A 127 -3.53 6.25 2.57
N ASN A 128 -3.21 5.90 1.32
CA ASN A 128 -2.05 6.42 0.59
C ASN A 128 -2.45 6.92 -0.80
N ALA A 129 -2.44 8.25 -0.99
CA ALA A 129 -2.87 8.86 -2.25
C ALA A 129 -1.99 8.48 -3.44
N LYS A 130 -0.67 8.37 -3.24
CA LYS A 130 0.26 8.02 -4.33
C LYS A 130 -0.01 6.59 -4.81
N LYS A 131 -0.07 5.62 -3.90
CA LYS A 131 -0.34 4.22 -4.22
C LYS A 131 -1.73 4.06 -4.85
N ALA A 132 -2.74 4.72 -4.30
CA ALA A 132 -4.11 4.69 -4.82
C ALA A 132 -4.21 5.18 -6.27
N ILE A 133 -3.48 6.24 -6.61
CA ILE A 133 -3.55 6.85 -7.94
C ILE A 133 -2.65 6.15 -8.96
N TYR A 134 -1.45 5.74 -8.59
CA TYR A 134 -0.48 5.20 -9.55
C TYR A 134 -0.41 3.67 -9.57
N GLY A 135 -0.77 3.00 -8.48
CA GLY A 135 -0.50 1.57 -8.34
C GLY A 135 0.37 1.31 -7.14
N ILE A 136 0.40 0.05 -6.73
CA ILE A 136 1.58 -0.47 -6.05
C ILE A 136 2.54 -0.77 -7.20
N GLU A 137 3.42 0.18 -7.52
CA GLU A 137 4.46 -0.10 -8.52
C GLU A 137 5.24 -1.32 -8.02
N PRO A 138 5.32 -2.43 -8.78
CA PRO A 138 6.20 -3.51 -8.39
C PRO A 138 7.62 -2.92 -8.31
N ILE A 139 8.25 -3.04 -7.14
CA ILE A 139 9.66 -2.70 -7.01
C ILE A 139 10.39 -3.64 -7.96
N ASN A 140 11.03 -3.09 -8.98
CA ASN A 140 11.76 -3.87 -9.95
C ASN A 140 13.26 -3.68 -9.71
N TYR A 141 14.00 -4.78 -9.67
CA TYR A 141 15.46 -4.81 -9.63
C TYR A 141 16.02 -5.06 -11.04
N THR A 142 17.13 -4.40 -11.36
CA THR A 142 17.88 -4.69 -12.58
C THR A 142 19.03 -5.62 -12.26
N LEU A 143 19.05 -6.79 -12.90
CA LEU A 143 20.13 -7.77 -12.85
C LEU A 143 20.98 -7.63 -14.14
N PRO A 144 22.17 -7.00 -14.08
CA PRO A 144 23.13 -7.06 -15.18
C PRO A 144 23.84 -8.42 -15.18
N ILE A 145 23.71 -9.17 -16.27
CA ILE A 145 24.40 -10.43 -16.49
C ILE A 145 25.56 -10.18 -17.46
N LEU A 146 26.78 -10.48 -17.02
CA LEU A 146 28.01 -10.28 -17.78
C LEU A 146 28.80 -11.60 -17.83
N THR A 147 29.60 -11.75 -18.88
CA THR A 147 30.55 -12.86 -19.05
C THR A 147 31.96 -12.29 -19.26
N THR A 148 32.97 -12.92 -18.69
CA THR A 148 34.37 -12.47 -18.77
C THR A 148 35.08 -13.02 -20.00
N ASP A 149 35.01 -14.32 -20.26
CA ASP A 149 35.47 -14.97 -21.49
C ASP A 149 34.89 -16.41 -21.60
N GLY A 150 34.89 -16.98 -22.81
CA GLY A 150 34.82 -18.44 -22.93
C GLY A 150 33.46 -19.11 -22.80
N GLY A 151 32.36 -18.37 -22.91
CA GLY A 151 31.02 -18.94 -22.82
C GLY A 151 29.92 -17.89 -22.92
N THR A 152 28.69 -18.34 -22.66
CA THR A 152 27.51 -17.50 -22.51
C THR A 152 26.71 -17.92 -21.27
N THR A 153 25.60 -17.26 -21.03
CA THR A 153 24.63 -17.60 -19.98
C THR A 153 23.24 -17.82 -20.57
N ASP A 154 22.37 -18.46 -19.80
CA ASP A 154 20.92 -18.45 -20.02
C ASP A 154 20.25 -17.82 -18.78
N PRO A 155 19.63 -16.64 -18.91
CA PRO A 155 19.48 -15.85 -20.15
C PRO A 155 20.81 -15.24 -20.61
N GLN A 156 20.88 -14.84 -21.89
CA GLN A 156 22.10 -14.28 -22.51
C GLN A 156 22.59 -13.02 -21.77
N PRO A 157 23.88 -12.66 -21.84
CA PRO A 157 24.38 -11.44 -21.21
C PRO A 157 23.56 -10.20 -21.59
N GLY A 158 23.21 -9.40 -20.61
CA GLY A 158 22.28 -8.28 -20.78
C GLY A 158 21.72 -7.76 -19.46
N ASN A 159 20.90 -6.72 -19.55
CA ASN A 159 20.20 -6.15 -18.41
C ASN A 159 18.77 -6.67 -18.36
N TYR A 160 18.41 -7.31 -17.26
CA TYR A 160 17.07 -7.86 -17.06
C TYR A 160 16.41 -7.21 -15.86
N THR A 161 15.10 -6.95 -15.97
CA THR A 161 14.32 -6.30 -14.92
C THR A 161 13.33 -7.30 -14.34
N TYR A 162 13.39 -7.49 -13.02
CA TYR A 162 12.55 -8.45 -12.31
C TYR A 162 11.87 -7.78 -11.10
N PRO A 163 10.59 -8.08 -10.82
CA PRO A 163 9.94 -7.67 -9.58
C PRO A 163 10.62 -8.26 -8.34
N GLU A 164 10.55 -7.51 -7.24
CA GLU A 164 11.02 -7.93 -5.91
C GLU A 164 10.44 -9.28 -5.51
N GLY A 165 11.30 -10.17 -4.99
CA GLY A 165 10.92 -11.51 -4.55
C GLY A 165 10.78 -12.55 -5.67
N GLN A 166 10.93 -12.18 -6.95
CA GLN A 166 11.00 -13.17 -8.02
C GLN A 166 12.31 -13.97 -7.94
N ASN A 167 12.19 -15.30 -7.88
CA ASN A 167 13.34 -16.19 -8.04
C ASN A 167 13.77 -16.20 -9.52
N VAL A 168 15.07 -15.97 -9.75
CA VAL A 168 15.64 -15.88 -11.10
C VAL A 168 16.81 -16.85 -11.20
N SER A 169 16.72 -17.78 -12.15
CA SER A 169 17.82 -18.70 -12.40
C SER A 169 18.73 -18.22 -13.52
N VAL A 170 20.04 -18.30 -13.32
CA VAL A 170 21.05 -18.05 -14.35
C VAL A 170 21.91 -19.30 -14.51
N LYS A 171 22.06 -19.77 -15.75
CA LYS A 171 22.85 -20.96 -16.09
C LYS A 171 24.06 -20.59 -16.93
N SER A 172 25.23 -21.12 -16.62
CA SER A 172 26.43 -20.95 -17.45
C SER A 172 26.50 -21.98 -18.58
N ILE A 173 26.99 -21.56 -19.75
CA ILE A 173 27.17 -22.39 -20.94
C ILE A 173 28.58 -22.12 -21.47
N ALA A 174 29.51 -23.04 -21.20
CA ALA A 174 30.89 -22.91 -21.65
C ALA A 174 31.04 -23.23 -23.14
N ASN A 175 31.89 -22.46 -23.83
CA ASN A 175 32.33 -22.79 -25.19
C ASN A 175 33.27 -24.00 -25.19
N PRO A 176 33.46 -24.68 -26.34
CA PRO A 176 34.46 -25.73 -26.44
C PRO A 176 35.85 -25.26 -25.98
N GLY A 177 36.49 -26.03 -25.10
CA GLY A 177 37.81 -25.70 -24.53
C GLY A 177 37.76 -24.86 -23.24
N TYR A 178 36.57 -24.44 -22.81
CA TYR A 178 36.37 -23.69 -21.56
C TYR A 178 35.60 -24.52 -20.53
N LYS A 179 35.73 -24.13 -19.26
CA LYS A 179 34.91 -24.63 -18.15
C LYS A 179 34.39 -23.45 -17.34
N PHE A 180 33.22 -23.62 -16.75
CA PHE A 180 32.71 -22.66 -15.78
C PHE A 180 33.62 -22.66 -14.54
N ASP A 181 33.84 -21.47 -13.97
CA ASP A 181 34.68 -21.27 -12.79
C ASP A 181 33.81 -20.96 -11.56
N TYR A 182 33.21 -19.76 -11.52
CA TYR A 182 32.32 -19.34 -10.44
C TYR A 182 31.43 -18.15 -10.85
N TRP A 183 30.39 -17.89 -10.06
CA TRP A 183 29.56 -16.69 -10.15
C TRP A 183 30.07 -15.59 -9.23
N GLU A 184 29.97 -14.34 -9.65
CA GLU A 184 30.15 -13.17 -8.77
C GLU A 184 28.85 -12.37 -8.67
N ILE A 185 28.38 -12.12 -7.44
CA ILE A 185 27.29 -11.19 -7.15
C ILE A 185 27.86 -10.09 -6.27
N ASN A 186 27.73 -8.82 -6.68
CA ASN A 186 28.23 -7.67 -5.91
C ASN A 186 29.68 -7.84 -5.46
N THR A 187 30.56 -8.30 -6.37
CA THR A 187 31.99 -8.57 -6.12
C THR A 187 32.30 -9.71 -5.13
N LEU A 188 31.30 -10.51 -4.76
CA LEU A 188 31.45 -11.68 -3.90
C LEU A 188 31.27 -12.98 -4.70
N ASN A 189 32.20 -13.92 -4.53
CA ASN A 189 32.08 -15.25 -5.10
C ASN A 189 30.84 -15.96 -4.51
N SER A 190 29.92 -16.33 -5.39
CA SER A 190 28.60 -16.89 -5.09
C SER A 190 28.49 -18.38 -5.44
N GLY A 191 29.62 -19.03 -5.71
CA GLY A 191 29.73 -20.48 -5.90
C GLY A 191 30.06 -20.92 -7.33
N ALA A 192 30.46 -22.20 -7.44
CA ALA A 192 30.93 -22.84 -8.68
C ALA A 192 29.86 -23.77 -9.32
N ALA A 193 28.62 -23.71 -8.85
CA ALA A 193 27.53 -24.47 -9.46
C ALA A 193 27.13 -23.84 -10.80
N ASN A 194 26.97 -24.67 -11.84
CA ASN A 194 26.58 -24.21 -13.18
C ASN A 194 25.21 -23.51 -13.23
N LEU A 195 24.36 -23.73 -12.22
CA LEU A 195 23.06 -23.07 -12.04
C LEU A 195 23.10 -22.26 -10.74
N LEU A 196 22.72 -20.99 -10.84
CA LEU A 196 22.45 -20.11 -9.71
C LEU A 196 20.97 -19.76 -9.71
N THR A 197 20.34 -19.63 -8.53
CA THR A 197 18.94 -19.23 -8.36
C THR A 197 18.81 -18.22 -7.24
#